data_AF-K2A4T6-F1
#
_entry.id   AF-K2A4T6-F1
#
_cell.length_a   1.000
_cell.length_b   1.000
_cell.length_c   1.000
_cell.angle_alpha   90.00
_cell.angle_beta   90.00
_cell.angle_gamma   90.00
#
_symmetry.space_group_name_H-M   'P 1'
#
loop_
_entity.id
_entity.type
_entity.pdbx_description
1 polymer ?
#
loop_
_entity_poly.entity_id
_entity_poly.type
_entity_poly.pdbx_seq_one_letter_code
_entity_poly.pdbx_strand_id
1 'polypeptide(L)'
;MSNSFLQYLEDQVQVKKDKIVILPFFDNNLSQQDSVMYHGIPFLIYEMFSSKNPNVVHPYLSFAAINSLAVVGEKLIDPEVIKQVAKTMNAHFVVFGAYQYSENKTMRVMINLYDAKKTEFLDTALSFDTDVNDAFFDLLRATVFDAFKKLSSHFALRSDDYQAPSLQAFRFYAQGLPLAMRYDQANLELAAVYFEKALKENFQKYDDAALALARAHFMMALIQKLNGGDFTLHWTQAKQALGFITQKFSKQPVKYTLTYRYIEAQNLAAQALTAFVVKNFKRAHLHALSGLELLPEDGLLQNIFMTTLEKGEPKKNIVINNPMCF
;
A
#
# COMPACT_ATOMS: atom_id res chain seq x y z
N MET A 1 3.72 -12.15 -6.00
CA MET A 1 3.73 -10.86 -6.75
C MET A 1 4.66 -11.03 -7.95
N SER A 2 4.29 -10.58 -9.16
CA SER A 2 5.07 -10.85 -10.38
C SER A 2 6.28 -9.91 -10.52
N ASN A 3 7.38 -10.43 -11.10
CA ASN A 3 8.64 -9.67 -11.27
C ASN A 3 8.48 -8.39 -12.13
N SER A 4 7.60 -8.43 -13.11
CA SER A 4 7.28 -7.30 -13.99
C SER A 4 6.52 -6.17 -13.29
N PHE A 5 5.69 -6.48 -12.29
CA PHE A 5 5.05 -5.46 -11.45
C PHE A 5 6.07 -4.81 -10.50
N LEU A 6 6.99 -5.61 -9.95
CA LEU A 6 8.10 -5.08 -9.14
C LEU A 6 9.01 -4.18 -9.98
N GLN A 7 9.36 -4.59 -11.21
CA GLN A 7 10.14 -3.77 -12.14
C GLN A 7 9.44 -2.43 -12.44
N TYR A 8 8.13 -2.48 -12.71
CA TYR A 8 7.33 -1.28 -12.93
C TYR A 8 7.39 -0.31 -11.73
N LEU A 9 7.22 -0.83 -10.51
CA LEU A 9 7.33 -0.03 -9.29
C LEU A 9 8.74 0.56 -9.10
N GLU A 10 9.79 -0.19 -9.45
CA GLU A 10 11.17 0.30 -9.39
C GLU A 10 11.41 1.46 -10.36
N ASP A 11 10.85 1.38 -11.57
CA ASP A 11 10.97 2.40 -12.62
C ASP A 11 10.25 3.72 -12.25
N GLN A 12 9.27 3.70 -11.35
CA GLN A 12 8.58 4.89 -10.85
C GLN A 12 9.45 5.75 -9.92
N VAL A 13 10.52 5.20 -9.34
CA VAL A 13 11.37 5.91 -8.40
C VAL A 13 12.37 6.79 -9.17
N GLN A 14 12.26 8.11 -9.03
CA GLN A 14 13.19 9.03 -9.70
C GLN A 14 14.59 8.92 -9.08
N VAL A 15 15.50 8.22 -9.77
CA VAL A 15 16.90 7.93 -9.36
C VAL A 15 17.72 9.18 -9.01
N LYS A 16 17.28 10.38 -9.43
CA LYS A 16 18.03 11.64 -9.26
C LYS A 16 17.93 12.28 -7.86
N LYS A 17 17.18 11.72 -6.91
CA LYS A 17 17.02 12.25 -5.55
C LYS A 17 17.19 11.16 -4.47
N ASP A 18 17.23 11.56 -3.21
CA ASP A 18 17.43 10.67 -2.05
C ASP A 18 16.31 9.61 -1.92
N LYS A 19 16.52 8.43 -2.52
CA LYS A 19 15.69 7.22 -2.40
C LYS A 19 15.58 6.74 -0.95
N ILE A 20 14.35 6.66 -0.44
CA ILE A 20 14.01 6.20 0.91
C ILE A 20 13.30 4.86 0.82
N VAL A 21 13.77 3.88 1.58
CA VAL A 21 13.13 2.58 1.73
C VAL A 21 12.56 2.47 3.14
N ILE A 22 11.30 2.02 3.27
CA ILE A 22 10.67 1.73 4.56
C ILE A 22 10.50 0.23 4.69
N LEU A 23 11.13 -0.38 5.69
CA LEU A 23 11.07 -1.83 5.94
C LEU A 23 9.85 -2.20 6.78
N PRO A 24 9.39 -3.46 6.73
CA PRO A 24 8.46 -4.00 7.72
C PRO A 24 8.93 -3.75 9.15
N PHE A 25 7.99 -3.48 10.05
CA PHE A 25 8.33 -3.27 11.47
C PHE A 25 8.32 -4.59 12.22
N PHE A 26 9.40 -4.86 12.96
CA PHE A 26 9.53 -6.06 13.78
C PHE A 26 8.55 -6.05 14.96
N ASP A 27 7.90 -7.18 15.22
CA ASP A 27 7.08 -7.36 16.41
C ASP A 27 7.97 -7.84 17.56
N ASN A 28 8.23 -6.96 18.53
CA ASN A 28 9.06 -7.29 19.69
C ASN A 28 8.27 -7.95 20.83
N ASN A 29 7.01 -8.32 20.59
CA ASN A 29 6.26 -9.17 21.51
C ASN A 29 6.62 -10.63 21.21
N LEU A 30 7.13 -11.37 22.19
CA LEU A 30 7.54 -12.78 22.07
C LEU A 30 6.39 -13.76 21.69
N SER A 31 5.19 -13.25 21.39
CA SER A 31 4.04 -13.97 20.88
C SER A 31 3.93 -13.87 19.35
N GLN A 32 3.01 -14.61 18.76
CA GLN A 32 2.75 -14.61 17.31
C GLN A 32 2.70 -13.18 16.73
N GLN A 33 3.49 -12.95 15.67
CA GLN A 33 3.62 -11.67 15.00
C GLN A 33 2.26 -11.08 14.60
N ASP A 34 2.00 -9.85 15.01
CA ASP A 34 0.87 -9.06 14.55
C ASP A 34 1.08 -8.60 13.10
N SER A 35 0.74 -9.51 12.17
CA SER A 35 0.88 -9.29 10.72
C SER A 35 0.22 -8.00 10.20
N VAL A 36 -0.73 -7.45 10.95
CA VAL A 36 -1.43 -6.20 10.64
C VAL A 36 -0.50 -5.01 10.85
N MET A 37 0.18 -4.95 11.99
CA MET A 37 1.10 -3.85 12.30
C MET A 37 2.43 -3.99 11.55
N TYR A 38 2.90 -5.22 11.36
CA TYR A 38 4.10 -5.55 10.58
C TYR A 38 4.10 -4.92 9.18
N HIS A 39 3.00 -5.09 8.44
CA HIS A 39 2.84 -4.50 7.11
C HIS A 39 2.23 -3.10 7.16
N GLY A 40 1.36 -2.83 8.14
CA GLY A 40 0.55 -1.63 8.22
C GLY A 40 1.35 -0.35 8.51
N ILE A 41 2.29 -0.39 9.45
CA ILE A 41 3.11 0.79 9.78
C ILE A 41 3.87 1.31 8.54
N PRO A 42 4.56 0.48 7.74
CA PRO A 42 5.17 0.92 6.48
C PRO A 42 4.22 1.64 5.53
N PHE A 43 2.98 1.13 5.37
CA PHE A 43 1.97 1.78 4.55
C PHE A 43 1.56 3.15 5.09
N LEU A 44 1.35 3.26 6.39
CA LEU A 44 1.04 4.54 7.01
C LEU A 44 2.14 5.56 6.81
N ILE A 45 3.39 5.17 7.05
CA ILE A 45 4.54 6.05 6.84
C ILE A 45 4.61 6.46 5.37
N TYR A 46 4.41 5.52 4.43
CA TYR A 46 4.37 5.81 2.99
C TYR A 46 3.25 6.79 2.60
N GLU A 47 2.04 6.60 3.13
CA GLU A 47 0.88 7.43 2.86
C GLU A 47 0.97 8.85 3.45
N MET A 48 1.78 9.05 4.50
CA MET A 48 2.06 10.37 5.07
C MET A 48 2.86 11.28 4.14
N PHE A 49 3.60 10.71 3.18
CA PHE A 49 4.35 11.52 2.22
C PHE A 49 3.44 12.15 1.17
N SER A 50 3.70 13.42 0.86
CA SER A 50 3.08 14.07 -0.28
C SER A 50 3.43 13.31 -1.57
N SER A 51 2.49 13.26 -2.52
CA SER A 51 2.73 12.80 -3.90
C SER A 51 3.84 13.58 -4.62
N LYS A 52 4.30 14.70 -4.04
CA LYS A 52 5.45 15.49 -4.48
C LYS A 52 6.82 14.94 -4.03
N ASN A 53 6.87 13.87 -3.23
CA ASN A 53 8.09 13.19 -2.83
C ASN A 53 8.25 11.84 -3.58
N PRO A 54 8.67 11.85 -4.86
CA PRO A 54 8.78 10.64 -5.69
C PRO A 54 9.91 9.68 -5.29
N ASN A 55 10.52 9.89 -4.12
CA ASN A 55 11.73 9.17 -3.72
C ASN A 55 11.45 8.12 -2.64
N VAL A 56 10.25 8.10 -2.06
CA VAL A 56 9.85 7.06 -1.10
C VAL A 56 9.40 5.84 -1.88
N VAL A 57 10.12 4.75 -1.65
CA VAL A 57 9.85 3.47 -2.29
C VAL A 57 8.56 2.89 -1.75
N HIS A 58 7.72 2.39 -2.65
CA HIS A 58 6.49 1.72 -2.28
C HIS A 58 6.77 0.49 -1.38
N PRO A 59 6.07 0.29 -0.25
CA PRO A 59 6.35 -0.79 0.70
C PRO A 59 6.42 -2.21 0.10
N TYR A 60 5.66 -2.52 -0.96
CA TYR A 60 5.78 -3.82 -1.63
C TYR A 60 7.18 -4.14 -2.16
N LEU A 61 7.93 -3.13 -2.63
CA LEU A 61 9.30 -3.36 -3.09
C LEU A 61 10.22 -3.73 -1.93
N SER A 62 10.04 -3.10 -0.76
CA SER A 62 10.82 -3.46 0.42
C SER A 62 10.42 -4.83 0.97
N PHE A 63 9.14 -5.17 0.93
CA PHE A 63 8.65 -6.50 1.33
C PHE A 63 9.19 -7.59 0.40
N ALA A 64 9.18 -7.36 -0.92
CA ALA A 64 9.77 -8.27 -1.88
C ALA A 64 11.28 -8.43 -1.69
N ALA A 65 12.00 -7.33 -1.43
CA ALA A 65 13.43 -7.36 -1.13
C ALA A 65 13.71 -8.19 0.13
N ILE A 66 13.00 -7.94 1.23
CA ILE A 66 13.12 -8.70 2.48
C ILE A 66 12.84 -10.20 2.28
N ASN A 67 11.77 -10.53 1.55
CA ASN A 67 11.44 -11.92 1.22
C ASN A 67 12.52 -12.59 0.38
N SER A 68 13.10 -11.89 -0.60
CA SER A 68 14.19 -12.41 -1.42
C SER A 68 15.46 -12.70 -0.61
N LEU A 69 15.64 -12.00 0.51
CA LEU A 69 16.73 -12.20 1.46
C LEU A 69 16.40 -13.25 2.53
N ALA A 70 15.19 -13.83 2.52
CA ALA A 70 14.68 -14.77 3.53
C ALA A 70 14.82 -14.22 4.97
N VAL A 71 14.63 -12.91 5.14
CA VAL A 71 14.74 -12.23 6.43
C VAL A 71 13.38 -12.19 7.11
N VAL A 72 13.31 -12.68 8.35
CA VAL A 72 12.10 -12.66 9.18
C VAL A 72 12.45 -12.35 10.64
N GLY A 73 11.46 -11.86 11.39
CA GLY A 73 11.57 -11.63 12.83
C GLY A 73 12.65 -10.61 13.19
N GLU A 74 13.41 -10.88 14.25
CA GLU A 74 14.42 -9.98 14.81
C GLU A 74 15.54 -9.61 13.82
N LYS A 75 15.74 -10.42 12.77
CA LYS A 75 16.73 -10.12 11.71
C LYS A 75 16.38 -8.86 10.92
N LEU A 76 15.14 -8.36 11.01
CA LEU A 76 14.71 -7.13 10.35
C LEU A 76 15.33 -5.86 10.94
N ILE A 77 15.88 -5.94 12.15
CA ILE A 77 16.59 -4.84 12.80
C ILE A 77 18.10 -5.09 12.88
N ASP A 78 18.60 -6.17 12.26
CA ASP A 78 20.02 -6.48 12.19
C ASP A 78 20.76 -5.47 11.29
N PRO A 79 21.79 -4.77 11.80
CA PRO A 79 22.56 -3.81 11.03
C PRO A 79 23.07 -4.31 9.68
N GLU A 80 23.50 -5.57 9.57
CA GLU A 80 24.02 -6.12 8.31
C GLU A 80 22.91 -6.36 7.30
N VAL A 81 21.73 -6.77 7.75
CA VAL A 81 20.54 -6.88 6.91
C VAL A 81 20.11 -5.52 6.40
N ILE A 82 20.09 -4.49 7.27
CA ILE A 82 19.74 -3.11 6.87
C ILE A 82 20.67 -2.61 5.77
N LYS A 83 21.98 -2.80 5.93
CA LYS A 83 22.99 -2.45 4.91
C LYS A 83 22.78 -3.21 3.61
N GLN A 84 22.48 -4.51 3.70
CA GLN A 84 22.23 -5.34 2.52
C GLN A 84 20.99 -4.87 1.75
N VAL A 85 19.89 -4.57 2.44
CA VAL A 85 18.68 -4.03 1.81
C VAL A 85 18.95 -2.67 1.18
N ALA A 86 19.67 -1.78 1.88
CA ALA A 86 20.05 -0.48 1.33
C ALA A 86 20.81 -0.64 0.00
N LYS A 87 21.78 -1.57 -0.06
CA LYS A 87 22.54 -1.86 -1.27
C LYS A 87 21.66 -2.46 -2.38
N THR A 88 20.88 -3.50 -2.07
CA THR A 88 20.02 -4.20 -3.04
C THR A 88 19.01 -3.24 -3.67
N MET A 89 18.45 -2.33 -2.87
CA MET A 89 17.45 -1.39 -3.33
C MET A 89 18.03 -0.06 -3.82
N ASN A 90 19.36 0.11 -3.80
CA ASN A 90 20.03 1.39 -4.07
C ASN A 90 19.43 2.55 -3.24
N ALA A 91 19.11 2.29 -1.98
CA ALA A 91 18.52 3.26 -1.07
C ALA A 91 19.59 4.22 -0.55
N HIS A 92 19.23 5.49 -0.39
CA HIS A 92 20.04 6.46 0.32
C HIS A 92 19.71 6.48 1.81
N PHE A 93 18.44 6.23 2.14
CA PHE A 93 17.96 6.12 3.50
C PHE A 93 17.12 4.87 3.68
N VAL A 94 17.27 4.20 4.82
CA VAL A 94 16.41 3.09 5.23
C VAL A 94 15.74 3.44 6.54
N VAL A 95 14.41 3.34 6.57
CA VAL A 95 13.58 3.46 7.76
C VAL A 95 13.18 2.06 8.19
N PHE A 96 13.48 1.73 9.43
CA PHE A 96 13.21 0.43 10.02
C PHE A 96 12.84 0.60 11.48
N GLY A 97 12.30 -0.43 12.10
CA GLY A 97 11.80 -0.26 13.45
C GLY A 97 11.19 -1.51 14.03
N ALA A 98 10.68 -1.34 15.24
CA ALA A 98 9.96 -2.37 15.95
C ALA A 98 8.77 -1.76 16.69
N TYR A 99 7.77 -2.56 16.97
CA TYR A 99 6.70 -2.21 17.89
C TYR A 99 6.59 -3.27 18.99
N GLN A 100 6.12 -2.85 20.16
CA GLN A 100 5.93 -3.72 21.32
C GLN A 100 4.66 -3.31 22.05
N TYR A 101 3.86 -4.29 22.47
CA TYR A 101 2.74 -4.10 23.37
C TYR A 101 3.23 -4.28 24.81
N SER A 102 2.91 -3.33 25.67
CA SER A 102 3.08 -3.48 27.11
C SER A 102 1.93 -4.28 27.70
N GLU A 103 2.13 -4.81 28.91
CA GLU A 103 1.09 -5.49 29.70
C GLU A 103 -0.16 -4.60 29.92
N ASN A 104 0.02 -3.28 29.90
CA ASN A 104 -1.05 -2.30 30.10
C ASN A 104 -1.80 -1.93 28.80
N LYS A 105 -1.63 -2.70 27.72
CA LYS A 105 -2.19 -2.42 26.39
C LYS A 105 -1.73 -1.08 25.80
N THR A 106 -0.56 -0.59 26.20
CA THR A 106 0.10 0.49 25.47
C THR A 106 0.97 -0.11 24.37
N MET A 107 1.08 0.57 23.24
CA MET A 107 1.97 0.19 22.16
C MET A 107 3.13 1.18 22.11
N ARG A 108 4.34 0.66 22.21
CA ARG A 108 5.57 1.39 21.90
C ARG A 108 5.91 1.17 20.44
N VAL A 109 6.16 2.24 19.70
CA VAL A 109 6.74 2.15 18.36
C VAL A 109 8.12 2.80 18.39
N MET A 110 9.11 2.12 17.82
CA MET A 110 10.49 2.57 17.69
C MET A 110 10.83 2.68 16.21
N ILE A 111 11.28 3.86 15.79
CA ILE A 111 11.70 4.17 14.41
C ILE A 111 13.18 4.50 14.43
N ASN A 112 13.92 3.73 13.63
CA ASN A 112 15.35 3.89 13.40
C ASN A 112 15.60 4.26 11.94
N LEU A 113 16.74 4.92 11.72
CA LEU A 113 17.14 5.42 10.42
C LEU A 113 18.58 5.02 10.14
N TYR A 114 18.82 4.61 8.90
CA TYR A 114 20.15 4.33 8.39
C TYR A 114 20.42 5.23 7.17
N ASP A 115 21.54 5.97 7.22
CA ASP A 115 22.07 6.76 6.12
C ASP A 115 23.10 5.93 5.35
N ALA A 116 22.69 5.44 4.17
CA ALA A 116 23.53 4.59 3.34
C ALA A 116 24.67 5.35 2.66
N LYS A 117 24.55 6.68 2.49
CA LYS A 117 25.64 7.51 1.93
C LYS A 117 26.78 7.64 2.92
N LYS A 118 26.45 7.86 4.20
CA LYS A 118 27.43 8.00 5.28
C LYS A 118 27.77 6.69 5.97
N THR A 119 27.04 5.62 5.65
CA THR A 119 27.15 4.30 6.26
C THR A 119 26.92 4.30 7.77
N GLU A 120 26.10 5.21 8.28
CA GLU A 120 25.85 5.42 9.71
C GLU A 120 24.39 5.15 10.09
N PHE A 121 24.20 4.62 11.30
CA PHE A 121 22.89 4.62 11.95
C PHE A 121 22.72 5.97 12.64
N LEU A 122 21.55 6.58 12.49
CA LEU A 122 21.30 7.85 13.16
C LEU A 122 20.99 7.59 14.64
N ASP A 123 21.83 8.11 15.53
CA ASP A 123 21.96 7.76 16.96
C ASP A 123 20.71 7.93 17.83
N THR A 124 19.60 8.47 17.31
CA THR A 124 18.35 8.59 18.08
C THR A 124 17.27 7.72 17.46
N ALA A 125 17.07 6.53 18.04
CA ALA A 125 15.82 5.80 17.90
C ALA A 125 14.70 6.74 18.35
N LEU A 126 13.80 7.08 17.43
CA LEU A 126 12.63 7.88 17.76
C LEU A 126 11.54 6.94 18.23
N SER A 127 11.11 7.09 19.48
CA SER A 127 10.08 6.23 20.05
C SER A 127 8.95 7.04 20.65
N PHE A 128 7.75 6.51 20.54
CA PHE A 128 6.59 7.01 21.28
C PHE A 128 5.83 5.84 21.88
N ASP A 129 5.25 6.10 23.05
CA ASP A 129 4.27 5.23 23.68
C ASP A 129 2.89 5.81 23.39
N THR A 130 1.95 4.95 22.99
CA THR A 130 0.55 5.33 22.85
C THR A 130 -0.32 4.30 23.51
N ASP A 131 -1.42 4.73 24.12
CA ASP A 131 -2.55 3.83 24.31
C ASP A 131 -3.03 3.38 22.91
N VAL A 132 -3.62 2.19 22.79
CA VAL A 132 -4.18 1.69 21.51
C VAL A 132 -5.45 2.49 21.18
N ASN A 133 -5.29 3.80 20.93
CA ASN A 133 -6.32 4.80 20.70
C ASN A 133 -5.93 5.72 19.51
N ASP A 134 -6.77 6.71 19.24
CA ASP A 134 -6.67 7.57 18.05
C ASP A 134 -5.40 8.45 18.04
N ALA A 135 -4.74 8.64 19.19
CA ALA A 135 -3.49 9.41 19.28
C ALA A 135 -2.31 8.72 18.58
N PHE A 136 -2.42 7.41 18.29
CA PHE A 136 -1.39 6.64 17.60
C PHE A 136 -0.93 7.31 16.30
N PHE A 137 -1.86 7.81 15.48
CA PHE A 137 -1.53 8.38 14.17
C PHE A 137 -0.86 9.73 14.27
N ASP A 138 -1.30 10.58 15.20
CA ASP A 138 -0.70 11.90 15.41
C ASP A 138 0.72 11.75 15.94
N LEU A 139 0.93 10.82 16.89
CA LEU A 139 2.25 10.49 17.41
C LEU A 139 3.14 9.86 16.34
N LEU A 140 2.63 8.92 15.53
CA LEU A 140 3.37 8.35 14.41
C LEU A 140 3.76 9.42 13.40
N ARG A 141 2.84 10.29 13.00
CA ARG A 141 3.08 11.38 12.05
C ARG A 141 4.13 12.36 12.57
N ALA A 142 4.02 12.79 13.83
CA ALA A 142 5.00 13.68 14.44
C ALA A 142 6.39 13.03 14.50
N THR A 143 6.46 11.77 14.93
CA THR A 143 7.70 11.00 15.04
C THR A 143 8.35 10.80 13.67
N VAL A 144 7.56 10.44 12.65
CA VAL A 144 8.02 10.36 11.25
C VAL A 144 8.50 11.73 10.78
N PHE A 145 7.75 12.80 11.00
CA PHE A 145 8.19 14.13 10.57
C PHE A 145 9.56 14.52 11.14
N ASP A 146 9.76 14.28 12.44
CA ASP A 146 11.03 14.56 13.11
C ASP A 146 12.15 13.63 12.62
N ALA A 147 11.83 12.37 12.32
CA ALA A 147 12.75 11.41 11.69
C ALA A 147 13.24 11.94 10.34
N PHE A 148 12.31 12.35 9.49
CA PHE A 148 12.60 12.72 8.10
C PHE A 148 13.23 14.11 7.97
N LYS A 149 12.93 15.06 8.87
CA LYS A 149 13.67 16.33 8.96
C LYS A 149 15.18 16.13 9.15
N LYS A 150 15.59 15.07 9.85
CA LYS A 150 17.03 14.73 10.02
C LYS A 150 17.66 14.24 8.71
N LEU A 151 16.88 13.71 7.78
CA LEU A 151 17.35 13.16 6.50
C LEU A 151 17.47 14.24 5.41
N SER A 152 16.53 15.19 5.35
CA SER A 152 16.59 16.32 4.41
C SER A 152 15.65 17.45 4.83
N SER A 153 16.05 18.69 4.55
CA SER A 153 15.24 19.89 4.76
C SER A 153 14.09 20.05 3.76
N HIS A 154 14.00 19.19 2.73
CA HIS A 154 13.07 19.35 1.60
C HIS A 154 11.87 18.38 1.62
N PHE A 155 11.65 17.63 2.71
CA PHE A 155 10.51 16.72 2.80
C PHE A 155 9.21 17.46 3.12
N ALA A 156 8.24 17.36 2.21
CA ALA A 156 6.87 17.84 2.43
C ALA A 156 5.96 16.67 2.82
N LEU A 157 5.46 16.63 4.06
CA LEU A 157 4.37 15.72 4.41
C LEU A 157 3.06 16.16 3.75
N ARG A 158 2.08 15.25 3.67
CA ARG A 158 0.70 15.62 3.31
C ARG A 158 0.17 16.69 4.28
N SER A 159 -0.76 17.53 3.79
CA SER A 159 -1.31 18.65 4.57
C SER A 159 -1.96 18.19 5.88
N ASP A 160 -2.17 19.14 6.78
CA ASP A 160 -2.78 18.94 8.09
C ASP A 160 -4.27 18.52 8.03
N ASP A 161 -4.85 18.42 6.82
CA ASP A 161 -6.25 18.03 6.60
C ASP A 161 -6.48 16.50 6.65
N TYR A 162 -5.42 15.69 6.81
CA TYR A 162 -5.56 14.23 6.96
C TYR A 162 -6.16 13.90 8.32
N GLN A 163 -7.42 13.45 8.32
CA GLN A 163 -8.07 12.92 9.52
C GLN A 163 -7.66 11.46 9.70
N ALA A 164 -6.81 11.23 10.69
CA ALA A 164 -6.42 9.89 11.07
C ALA A 164 -7.63 9.03 11.47
N PRO A 165 -7.66 7.74 11.08
CA PRO A 165 -8.66 6.80 11.58
C PRO A 165 -8.38 6.41 13.03
N SER A 166 -9.34 5.75 13.69
CA SER A 166 -9.00 5.04 14.93
C SER A 166 -8.04 3.89 14.64
N LEU A 167 -7.21 3.52 15.61
CA LEU A 167 -6.28 2.40 15.44
C LEU A 167 -7.02 1.10 15.14
N GLN A 168 -8.18 0.89 15.75
CA GLN A 168 -9.01 -0.28 15.48
C GLN A 168 -9.57 -0.27 14.04
N ALA A 169 -10.01 0.89 13.54
CA ALA A 169 -10.45 1.03 12.16
C ALA A 169 -9.31 0.75 11.17
N PHE A 170 -8.12 1.25 11.46
CA PHE A 170 -6.93 0.96 10.68
C PHE A 170 -6.55 -0.52 10.69
N ARG A 171 -6.62 -1.19 11.84
CA ARG A 171 -6.33 -2.63 11.91
C ARG A 171 -7.24 -3.44 10.98
N PHE A 172 -8.54 -3.12 10.96
CA PHE A 172 -9.46 -3.75 10.01
C PHE A 172 -9.10 -3.40 8.57
N TYR A 173 -8.81 -2.14 8.27
CA TYR A 173 -8.37 -1.73 6.92
C TYR A 173 -7.12 -2.51 6.47
N ALA A 174 -6.09 -2.57 7.29
CA ALA A 174 -4.85 -3.28 7.00
C ALA A 174 -5.03 -4.81 6.86
N GLN A 175 -6.01 -5.41 7.55
CA GLN A 175 -6.40 -6.82 7.33
C GLN A 175 -7.05 -7.03 5.96
N GLY A 176 -7.83 -6.06 5.48
CA GLY A 176 -8.50 -6.14 4.18
C GLY A 176 -7.56 -5.95 2.99
N LEU A 177 -6.52 -5.11 3.12
CA LEU A 177 -5.57 -4.81 2.03
C LEU A 177 -4.99 -6.04 1.31
N PRO A 178 -4.32 -6.99 1.98
CA PRO A 178 -3.71 -8.14 1.29
C PRO A 178 -4.75 -9.05 0.62
N LEU A 179 -5.98 -9.09 1.14
CA LEU A 179 -7.09 -9.82 0.55
C LEU A 179 -7.62 -9.10 -0.70
N ALA A 180 -7.78 -7.78 -0.63
CA ALA A 180 -8.27 -6.94 -1.73
C ALA A 180 -7.31 -6.89 -2.92
N MET A 181 -6.04 -7.22 -2.73
CA MET A 181 -5.08 -7.35 -3.82
C MET A 181 -5.30 -8.62 -4.65
N ARG A 182 -5.97 -9.63 -4.10
CA ARG A 182 -6.21 -10.88 -4.79
C ARG A 182 -7.43 -10.72 -5.67
N TYR A 183 -7.27 -10.97 -6.96
CA TYR A 183 -8.35 -10.89 -7.93
C TYR A 183 -9.15 -12.21 -7.94
N ASP A 184 -9.75 -12.54 -6.80
CA ASP A 184 -10.67 -13.66 -6.64
C ASP A 184 -11.82 -13.27 -5.71
N GLN A 185 -13.00 -13.83 -5.98
CA GLN A 185 -14.23 -13.38 -5.34
C GLN A 185 -14.22 -13.59 -3.82
N ALA A 186 -13.74 -14.74 -3.33
CA ALA A 186 -13.77 -15.05 -1.89
C ALA A 186 -12.88 -14.12 -1.08
N ASN A 187 -11.66 -13.82 -1.55
CA ASN A 187 -10.79 -12.86 -0.88
C ASN A 187 -11.34 -11.43 -0.96
N LEU A 188 -11.95 -11.03 -2.08
CA LEU A 188 -12.58 -9.72 -2.21
C LEU A 188 -13.80 -9.55 -1.29
N GLU A 189 -14.61 -10.59 -1.12
CA GLU A 189 -15.74 -10.59 -0.17
C GLU A 189 -15.25 -10.42 1.27
N LEU A 190 -14.23 -11.19 1.67
CA LEU A 190 -13.64 -11.06 2.99
C LEU A 190 -12.97 -9.69 3.20
N ALA A 191 -12.30 -9.16 2.18
CA ALA A 191 -11.73 -7.82 2.21
C ALA A 191 -12.81 -6.75 2.42
N ALA A 192 -13.93 -6.85 1.71
CA ALA A 192 -15.07 -5.95 1.85
C ALA A 192 -15.60 -5.95 3.30
N VAL A 193 -15.75 -7.12 3.93
CA VAL A 193 -16.15 -7.23 5.33
C VAL A 193 -15.19 -6.49 6.27
N TYR A 194 -13.88 -6.59 6.03
CA TYR A 194 -12.90 -5.86 6.83
C TYR A 194 -13.00 -4.34 6.62
N PHE A 195 -13.17 -3.88 5.39
CA PHE A 195 -13.33 -2.45 5.11
C PHE A 195 -14.65 -1.89 5.68
N GLU A 196 -15.74 -2.65 5.67
CA GLU A 196 -17.00 -2.29 6.34
C GLU A 196 -16.82 -2.15 7.85
N LYS A 197 -16.07 -3.07 8.48
CA LYS A 197 -15.72 -2.97 9.91
C LYS A 197 -14.90 -1.71 10.19
N ALA A 198 -13.92 -1.39 9.34
CA ALA A 198 -13.12 -0.17 9.44
C ALA A 198 -13.99 1.09 9.36
N LEU A 199 -14.95 1.13 8.43
CA LEU A 199 -15.89 2.24 8.31
C LEU A 199 -16.82 2.35 9.50
N LYS A 200 -17.33 1.23 10.01
CA LYS A 200 -18.22 1.21 11.18
C LYS A 200 -17.51 1.75 12.42
N GLU A 201 -16.26 1.34 12.62
CA GLU A 201 -15.44 1.75 13.76
C GLU A 201 -15.14 3.25 13.75
N ASN A 202 -14.89 3.83 12.57
CA ASN A 202 -14.60 5.26 12.44
C ASN A 202 -15.81 6.10 11.98
N PHE A 203 -17.04 5.64 12.25
CA PHE A 203 -18.30 6.29 11.87
C PHE A 203 -18.31 6.86 10.44
N GLN A 204 -17.83 6.07 9.47
CA GLN A 204 -17.79 6.39 8.03
C GLN A 204 -16.89 7.59 7.66
N LYS A 205 -16.00 8.03 8.55
CA LYS A 205 -15.03 9.11 8.30
C LYS A 205 -13.69 8.65 7.74
N TYR A 206 -13.51 7.34 7.54
CA TYR A 206 -12.28 6.76 7.01
C TYR A 206 -12.34 6.64 5.49
N ASP A 207 -11.98 7.72 4.79
CA ASP A 207 -12.08 7.84 3.33
C ASP A 207 -11.33 6.69 2.61
N ASP A 208 -10.16 6.28 3.09
CA ASP A 208 -9.36 5.22 2.48
C ASP A 208 -10.03 3.84 2.59
N ALA A 209 -10.67 3.54 3.72
CA ALA A 209 -11.46 2.32 3.87
C ALA A 209 -12.70 2.32 2.96
N ALA A 210 -13.34 3.48 2.76
CA ALA A 210 -14.47 3.61 1.83
C ALA A 210 -14.03 3.39 0.37
N LEU A 211 -12.85 3.89 0.00
CA LEU A 211 -12.27 3.64 -1.32
C LEU A 211 -11.94 2.18 -1.53
N ALA A 212 -11.30 1.55 -0.54
CA ALA A 212 -10.93 0.14 -0.62
C ALA A 212 -12.18 -0.77 -0.66
N LEU A 213 -13.23 -0.43 0.09
CA LEU A 213 -14.53 -1.09 0.01
C LEU A 213 -15.16 -0.95 -1.38
N ALA A 214 -15.20 0.27 -1.92
CA ALA A 214 -15.72 0.52 -3.26
C ALA A 214 -14.95 -0.29 -4.31
N ARG A 215 -13.62 -0.31 -4.23
CA ARG A 215 -12.74 -1.09 -5.11
C ARG A 215 -13.05 -2.58 -5.03
N ALA A 216 -13.13 -3.16 -3.84
CA ALA A 216 -13.44 -4.58 -3.68
C ALA A 216 -14.77 -4.94 -4.36
N HIS A 217 -15.81 -4.12 -4.16
CA HIS A 217 -17.10 -4.31 -4.82
C HIS A 217 -17.04 -4.10 -6.34
N PHE A 218 -16.32 -3.10 -6.86
CA PHE A 218 -16.15 -2.97 -8.31
C PHE A 218 -15.48 -4.20 -8.92
N MET A 219 -14.46 -4.75 -8.26
CA MET A 219 -13.80 -5.97 -8.72
C MET A 219 -14.72 -7.18 -8.71
N MET A 220 -15.52 -7.35 -7.65
CA MET A 220 -16.51 -8.44 -7.60
C MET A 220 -17.61 -8.28 -8.65
N ALA A 221 -18.13 -7.06 -8.86
CA ALA A 221 -19.07 -6.75 -9.93
C ALA A 221 -18.49 -7.12 -11.30
N LEU A 222 -17.20 -6.86 -11.49
CA LEU A 222 -16.50 -7.20 -12.71
C LEU A 222 -16.35 -8.71 -12.91
N ILE A 223 -15.93 -9.44 -11.87
CA ILE A 223 -15.85 -10.90 -11.90
C ILE A 223 -17.21 -11.50 -12.27
N GLN A 224 -18.29 -11.05 -11.64
CA GLN A 224 -19.64 -11.49 -11.94
C GLN A 224 -20.03 -11.21 -13.39
N LYS A 225 -19.80 -9.98 -13.87
CA LYS A 225 -20.08 -9.61 -15.27
C LYS A 225 -19.29 -10.46 -16.27
N LEU A 226 -18.01 -10.73 -16.01
CA LEU A 226 -17.16 -11.56 -16.88
C LEU A 226 -17.62 -13.02 -16.89
N ASN A 227 -18.14 -13.52 -15.78
CA ASN A 227 -18.69 -14.88 -15.67
C ASN A 227 -20.15 -14.99 -16.13
N GLY A 228 -20.74 -13.92 -16.68
CA GLY A 228 -22.14 -13.90 -17.12
C GLY A 228 -23.18 -13.87 -15.99
N GLY A 229 -22.75 -13.57 -14.76
CA GLY A 229 -23.63 -13.38 -13.60
C GLY A 229 -24.19 -11.96 -13.47
N ASP A 230 -25.12 -11.78 -12.54
CA ASP A 230 -25.66 -10.47 -12.18
C ASP A 230 -24.65 -9.70 -11.32
N PHE A 231 -24.20 -8.55 -11.80
CA PHE A 231 -23.21 -7.67 -11.14
C PHE A 231 -23.84 -6.49 -10.37
N THR A 232 -25.16 -6.34 -10.44
CA THR A 232 -25.88 -5.13 -10.02
C THR A 232 -25.70 -4.84 -8.53
N LEU A 233 -25.70 -5.89 -7.70
CA LEU A 233 -25.51 -5.77 -6.26
C LEU A 233 -24.18 -5.09 -5.92
N HIS A 234 -23.08 -5.66 -6.38
CA HIS A 234 -21.75 -5.14 -6.07
C HIS A 234 -21.50 -3.77 -6.72
N TRP A 235 -22.04 -3.54 -7.92
CA TRP A 235 -21.99 -2.19 -8.51
C TRP A 235 -22.70 -1.14 -7.64
N THR A 236 -23.83 -1.51 -7.04
CA THR A 236 -24.59 -0.63 -6.13
C THR A 236 -23.83 -0.39 -4.83
N GLN A 237 -23.27 -1.45 -4.23
CA GLN A 237 -22.45 -1.35 -3.01
C GLN A 237 -21.21 -0.48 -3.23
N ALA A 238 -20.56 -0.60 -4.38
CA ALA A 238 -19.41 0.22 -4.74
C ALA A 238 -19.78 1.71 -4.82
N LYS A 239 -20.92 2.03 -5.45
CA LYS A 239 -21.44 3.41 -5.51
C LYS A 239 -21.81 3.95 -4.14
N GLN A 240 -22.41 3.14 -3.28
CA GLN A 240 -22.75 3.53 -1.91
C GLN A 240 -21.49 3.88 -1.11
N ALA A 241 -20.43 3.06 -1.22
CA ALA A 241 -19.15 3.30 -0.59
C ALA A 241 -18.50 4.62 -1.08
N LEU A 242 -18.53 4.90 -2.40
CA LEU A 242 -18.07 6.18 -2.95
C LEU A 242 -18.93 7.38 -2.50
N GLY A 243 -20.21 7.15 -2.24
CA GLY A 243 -21.13 8.17 -1.71
C GLY A 243 -20.64 8.81 -0.41
N PHE A 244 -19.97 8.05 0.45
CA PHE A 244 -19.38 8.57 1.69
C PHE A 244 -18.28 9.60 1.45
N ILE A 245 -17.56 9.47 0.33
CA ILE A 245 -16.38 10.28 0.03
C ILE A 245 -16.76 11.55 -0.73
N THR A 246 -17.69 11.44 -1.69
CA THR A 246 -18.05 12.54 -2.60
C THR A 246 -18.65 13.79 -1.92
N GLN A 247 -19.17 13.68 -0.69
CA GLN A 247 -19.65 14.84 0.07
C GLN A 247 -18.53 15.76 0.59
N LYS A 248 -17.29 15.26 0.71
CA LYS A 248 -16.18 15.96 1.39
C LYS A 248 -15.26 16.75 0.43
N PHE A 249 -15.22 16.39 -0.86
CA PHE A 249 -14.20 16.87 -1.82
C PHE A 249 -14.67 17.97 -2.79
N SER A 250 -15.77 18.67 -2.50
CA SER A 250 -16.33 19.71 -3.40
C SER A 250 -15.45 20.97 -3.58
N LYS A 251 -14.33 21.10 -2.86
CA LYS A 251 -13.53 22.35 -2.80
C LYS A 251 -12.00 22.23 -2.91
N GLN A 252 -11.41 21.03 -2.98
CA GLN A 252 -9.95 20.90 -3.17
C GLN A 252 -9.59 20.48 -4.60
N PRO A 253 -8.42 20.89 -5.15
CA PRO A 253 -7.98 20.41 -6.45
C PRO A 253 -7.75 18.89 -6.38
N VAL A 254 -8.76 18.17 -6.88
CA VAL A 254 -9.03 16.74 -6.72
C VAL A 254 -7.82 15.87 -7.13
N LYS A 255 -6.97 16.34 -8.04
CA LYS A 255 -5.90 15.57 -8.69
C LYS A 255 -4.84 14.88 -7.80
N TYR A 256 -4.77 15.16 -6.50
CA TYR A 256 -3.71 14.64 -5.61
C TYR A 256 -4.21 13.89 -4.37
N THR A 257 -5.52 13.70 -4.22
CA THR A 257 -6.09 12.93 -3.10
C THR A 257 -5.98 11.44 -3.39
N LEU A 258 -5.86 10.61 -2.33
CA LEU A 258 -5.90 9.15 -2.50
C LEU A 258 -7.21 8.76 -3.21
N THR A 259 -8.32 9.37 -2.80
CA THR A 259 -9.63 9.34 -3.47
C THR A 259 -9.57 9.51 -4.98
N TYR A 260 -8.90 10.53 -5.48
CA TYR A 260 -8.81 10.75 -6.93
C TYR A 260 -7.97 9.69 -7.62
N ARG A 261 -6.81 9.34 -7.05
CA ARG A 261 -5.95 8.28 -7.60
C ARG A 261 -6.73 6.97 -7.71
N TYR A 262 -7.51 6.64 -6.69
CA TYR A 262 -8.38 5.46 -6.70
C TYR A 262 -9.50 5.57 -7.74
N ILE A 263 -10.28 6.65 -7.77
CA ILE A 263 -11.37 6.83 -8.75
C ILE A 263 -10.83 6.77 -10.18
N GLU A 264 -9.73 7.47 -10.45
CA GLU A 264 -9.11 7.51 -11.77
C GLU A 264 -8.47 6.16 -12.13
N ALA A 265 -7.80 5.49 -11.20
CA ALA A 265 -7.32 4.12 -11.41
C ALA A 265 -8.45 3.15 -11.73
N GLN A 266 -9.61 3.26 -11.06
CA GLN A 266 -10.78 2.42 -11.36
C GLN A 266 -11.38 2.73 -12.73
N ASN A 267 -11.46 4.02 -13.12
CA ASN A 267 -11.88 4.41 -14.47
C ASN A 267 -10.94 3.81 -15.53
N LEU A 268 -9.63 3.88 -15.27
CA LEU A 268 -8.60 3.30 -16.12
C LEU A 268 -8.68 1.76 -16.14
N ALA A 269 -9.01 1.11 -15.02
CA ALA A 269 -9.21 -0.34 -14.96
C ALA A 269 -10.41 -0.78 -15.81
N ALA A 270 -11.52 -0.05 -15.74
CA ALA A 270 -12.70 -0.29 -16.57
C ALA A 270 -12.39 -0.08 -18.07
N GLN A 271 -11.63 0.97 -18.42
CA GLN A 271 -11.19 1.23 -19.79
C GLN A 271 -10.21 0.15 -20.29
N ALA A 272 -9.26 -0.25 -19.45
CA ALA A 272 -8.28 -1.29 -19.73
C ALA A 272 -8.97 -2.62 -20.03
N LEU A 273 -9.94 -3.00 -19.20
CA LEU A 273 -10.69 -4.22 -19.41
C LEU A 273 -11.58 -4.15 -20.66
N THR A 274 -12.25 -3.02 -20.89
CA THR A 274 -13.08 -2.84 -22.09
C THR A 274 -12.23 -3.05 -23.35
N ALA A 275 -11.04 -2.43 -23.38
CA ALA A 275 -10.08 -2.61 -24.46
C ALA A 275 -9.59 -4.06 -24.56
N PHE A 276 -9.37 -4.74 -23.42
CA PHE A 276 -8.93 -6.13 -23.37
C PHE A 276 -9.97 -7.10 -23.95
N VAL A 277 -11.24 -6.93 -23.58
CA VAL A 277 -12.36 -7.77 -24.06
C VAL A 277 -12.55 -7.64 -25.57
N VAL A 278 -12.39 -6.44 -26.14
CA VAL A 278 -12.43 -6.22 -27.60
C VAL A 278 -11.10 -6.55 -28.31
N LYS A 279 -10.16 -7.23 -27.62
CA LYS A 279 -8.84 -7.64 -28.12
C LYS A 279 -7.94 -6.49 -28.60
N ASN A 280 -8.16 -5.26 -28.13
CA ASN A 280 -7.27 -4.13 -28.35
C ASN A 280 -6.20 -4.09 -27.24
N PHE A 281 -5.27 -5.04 -27.29
CA PHE A 281 -4.29 -5.26 -26.22
C PHE A 281 -3.35 -4.09 -25.99
N LYS A 282 -2.97 -3.35 -27.04
CA LYS A 282 -2.14 -2.14 -26.90
C LYS A 282 -2.84 -1.06 -26.06
N ARG A 283 -4.13 -0.82 -26.31
CA ARG A 283 -4.92 0.15 -25.56
C ARG A 283 -5.23 -0.34 -24.14
N ALA A 284 -5.50 -1.64 -23.99
CA ALA A 284 -5.67 -2.26 -22.68
C ALA A 284 -4.41 -2.11 -21.82
N HIS A 285 -3.23 -2.35 -22.41
CA HIS A 285 -1.94 -2.17 -21.75
C HIS A 285 -1.71 -0.73 -21.29
N LEU A 286 -1.95 0.26 -22.16
CA LEU A 286 -1.78 1.68 -21.81
C LEU A 286 -2.68 2.11 -20.65
N HIS A 287 -3.97 1.75 -20.70
CA HIS A 287 -4.88 2.07 -19.60
C HIS A 287 -4.51 1.33 -18.31
N ALA A 288 -4.07 0.07 -18.41
CA ALA A 288 -3.61 -0.69 -17.25
C ALA A 288 -2.36 -0.03 -16.62
N LEU A 289 -1.39 0.35 -17.44
CA LEU A 289 -0.18 1.05 -17.02
C LEU A 289 -0.50 2.38 -16.34
N SER A 290 -1.31 3.24 -16.96
CA SER A 290 -1.73 4.51 -16.34
C SER A 290 -2.53 4.30 -15.05
N GLY A 291 -3.31 3.22 -14.96
CA GLY A 291 -3.99 2.85 -13.72
C GLY A 291 -3.01 2.43 -12.63
N LEU A 292 -1.97 1.66 -12.98
CA LEU A 292 -0.90 1.27 -12.05
C LEU A 292 -0.03 2.45 -11.60
N GLU A 293 0.09 3.52 -12.40
CA GLU A 293 0.75 4.77 -11.99
C GLU A 293 0.01 5.44 -10.83
N LEU A 294 -1.31 5.26 -10.80
CA LEU A 294 -2.15 5.85 -9.79
C LEU A 294 -2.35 4.91 -8.61
N LEU A 295 -2.51 3.61 -8.86
CA LEU A 295 -2.81 2.59 -7.86
C LEU A 295 -2.11 1.28 -8.20
N PRO A 296 -0.80 1.18 -7.94
CA PRO A 296 -0.03 0.01 -8.30
C PRO A 296 -0.55 -1.26 -7.61
N GLU A 297 -1.12 -1.17 -6.42
CA GLU A 297 -1.69 -2.28 -5.64
C GLU A 297 -2.95 -2.92 -6.27
N ASP A 298 -3.46 -2.37 -7.37
CA ASP A 298 -4.68 -2.85 -7.99
C ASP A 298 -4.48 -4.18 -8.75
N GLY A 299 -4.87 -5.29 -8.11
CA GLY A 299 -4.72 -6.63 -8.68
C GLY A 299 -5.39 -6.87 -10.05
N LEU A 300 -6.45 -6.13 -10.39
CA LEU A 300 -7.08 -6.21 -11.72
C LEU A 300 -6.22 -5.51 -12.76
N LEU A 301 -5.77 -4.28 -12.48
CA LEU A 301 -4.86 -3.54 -13.36
C LEU A 301 -3.56 -4.31 -13.56
N GLN A 302 -3.01 -4.90 -12.50
CA GLN A 302 -1.85 -5.78 -12.57
C GLN A 302 -2.13 -6.97 -13.51
N ASN A 303 -3.25 -7.66 -13.34
CA ASN A 303 -3.60 -8.81 -14.18
C ASN A 303 -3.78 -8.43 -15.67
N ILE A 304 -4.47 -7.33 -15.97
CA ILE A 304 -4.63 -6.83 -17.34
C ILE A 304 -3.27 -6.43 -17.93
N PHE A 305 -2.46 -5.69 -17.17
CA PHE A 305 -1.11 -5.29 -17.59
C PHE A 305 -0.25 -6.50 -17.94
N MET A 306 -0.24 -7.53 -17.08
CA MET A 306 0.46 -8.79 -17.32
C MET A 306 -0.03 -9.52 -18.55
N THR A 307 -1.34 -9.73 -18.65
CA THR A 307 -1.93 -10.51 -19.74
C THR A 307 -1.79 -9.80 -21.09
N THR A 308 -1.72 -8.47 -21.11
CA THR A 308 -1.50 -7.69 -22.33
C THR A 308 -0.04 -7.67 -22.78
N LEU A 309 0.92 -7.72 -21.85
CA LEU A 309 2.35 -7.93 -22.18
C LEU A 309 2.56 -9.28 -22.86
N GLU A 310 2.01 -10.36 -22.29
CA GLU A 310 2.15 -11.72 -22.83
C GLU A 310 1.52 -11.90 -24.23
N LYS A 311 0.47 -11.13 -24.53
CA LYS A 311 -0.22 -11.15 -25.83
C LYS A 311 0.30 -10.09 -26.82
N GLY A 312 1.16 -9.19 -26.36
CA GLY A 312 1.73 -8.08 -27.12
C GLY A 312 3.12 -8.35 -27.70
N GLU A 313 3.83 -9.38 -27.21
CA GLU A 313 5.12 -9.82 -27.77
C GLU A 313 5.00 -11.12 -28.60
N PRO A 314 5.80 -11.29 -29.67
CA PRO A 314 5.81 -12.51 -30.47
C PRO A 314 6.43 -13.69 -29.68
N LYS A 315 5.55 -14.49 -29.04
CA LYS A 315 5.64 -15.88 -28.55
C LYS A 315 7.01 -16.43 -28.05
N LYS A 316 6.94 -17.10 -26.89
CA LYS A 316 7.01 -18.58 -26.79
C LYS A 316 6.54 -19.10 -25.42
N ASN A 317 5.52 -19.95 -25.45
CA ASN A 317 5.06 -20.90 -24.43
C ASN A 317 5.06 -20.44 -22.96
N ILE A 318 3.88 -20.18 -22.40
CA ILE A 318 3.67 -20.17 -20.95
C ILE A 318 2.79 -21.36 -20.57
N VAL A 319 3.43 -22.31 -19.90
CA VAL A 319 2.80 -23.33 -19.06
C VAL A 319 2.23 -22.61 -17.84
N ILE A 320 0.95 -22.82 -17.59
CA ILE A 320 0.27 -22.39 -16.37
C ILE A 320 0.87 -23.19 -15.21
N ASN A 321 1.78 -22.58 -14.46
CA ASN A 321 2.09 -23.00 -13.11
C ASN A 321 1.95 -21.77 -12.23
N ASN A 322 0.85 -21.74 -11.50
CA ASN A 322 0.66 -20.86 -10.36
C ASN A 322 1.19 -21.62 -9.13
N PRO A 323 2.42 -21.34 -8.68
CA PRO A 323 2.71 -21.46 -7.27
C PRO A 323 3.21 -20.12 -6.79
N MET A 324 2.50 -19.49 -5.85
CA MET A 324 3.11 -19.07 -4.60
C MET A 324 1.99 -18.79 -3.60
N CYS A 325 1.78 -19.80 -2.77
CA CYS A 325 1.24 -19.69 -1.42
C CYS A 325 2.04 -18.62 -0.63
N PHE A 326 1.33 -17.93 0.27
CA PHE A 326 1.96 -17.38 1.48
C PHE A 326 2.27 -18.52 2.44
#